data_AF-A0A4P7JP66-F1
#
_entry.id   AF-A0A4P7JP66-F1
#
_cell.length_a   1.000
_cell.length_b   1.000
_cell.length_c   1.000
_cell.angle_alpha   90.00
_cell.angle_beta   90.00
_cell.angle_gamma   90.00
#
_symmetry.space_group_name_H-M   'P 1'
#
loop_
_entity.id
_entity.type
_entity.pdbx_description
1 polymer ?
#
loop_
_entity_poly.entity_id
_entity_poly.type
_entity_poly.pdbx_seq_one_letter_code
_entity_poly.pdbx_strand_id
1 'polypeptide(L)'
;MKLTLALSKVVLAILTFILIIAFVVNYKMTEKEKTRQLIQSPKINDVYILEKQLLNQNTPSREKYLIAQINSINDNSVSFKLSNYVYAKVSDAVKGIRSDKLLTRNFFSNNLTSLNNAEIIRYWQDGSIAEVGRSANGMHLFGGVVIAKSRQPVKKERKARKGEEANQKAISLYQGNMGYEKDLDEAFRLFEQAAKSGHPYAQISLAQMYRDGEAVAADENKALYWFAEAIKQGISSANKDYNELCKQVDGCNLDVENIIPN
;
A
#
# COMPACT_ATOMS: atom_id res chain seq x y z
N MET A 1 14.01 -40.78 -19.22
CA MET A 1 13.90 -40.60 -17.74
C MET A 1 14.04 -39.15 -17.28
N LYS A 2 14.92 -38.31 -17.87
CA LYS A 2 15.05 -36.90 -17.46
C LYS A 2 13.86 -36.00 -17.85
N LEU A 3 13.21 -36.26 -18.99
CA LEU A 3 12.12 -35.44 -19.51
C LEU A 3 10.82 -35.55 -18.67
N THR A 4 10.51 -36.74 -18.15
CA THR A 4 9.33 -37.00 -17.31
C THR A 4 9.46 -36.42 -15.90
N LEU A 5 10.67 -36.41 -15.35
CA LEU A 5 10.97 -35.82 -14.06
C LEU A 5 10.90 -34.27 -14.11
N ALA A 6 11.36 -33.68 -15.21
CA ALA A 6 11.25 -32.25 -15.46
C ALA A 6 9.78 -31.82 -15.61
N LEU A 7 8.96 -32.59 -16.34
CA LEU A 7 7.53 -32.33 -16.46
C LEU A 7 6.82 -32.37 -15.10
N SER A 8 7.14 -33.36 -14.25
CA SER A 8 6.52 -33.51 -12.92
C SER A 8 6.84 -32.35 -11.96
N LYS A 9 8.08 -31.83 -11.99
CA LYS A 9 8.47 -30.68 -11.18
C LYS A 9 7.82 -29.38 -11.65
N VAL A 10 7.69 -29.19 -12.96
CA VAL A 10 6.99 -28.03 -13.53
C VAL A 10 5.51 -28.05 -13.15
N VAL A 11 4.85 -29.22 -13.21
CA VAL A 11 3.45 -29.37 -12.79
C VAL A 11 3.28 -29.08 -11.29
N LEU A 12 4.21 -29.56 -10.45
CA LEU A 12 4.15 -29.33 -9.00
C LEU A 12 4.36 -27.85 -8.64
N ALA A 13 5.29 -27.16 -9.32
CA ALA A 13 5.55 -25.74 -9.12
C ALA A 13 4.38 -24.85 -9.58
N ILE A 14 3.70 -25.26 -10.66
CA ILE A 14 2.47 -24.59 -11.10
C ILE A 14 1.36 -24.78 -10.05
N LEU A 15 1.20 -25.98 -9.49
CA LEU A 15 0.19 -26.28 -8.47
C LEU A 15 0.40 -25.51 -7.15
N THR A 16 1.65 -25.39 -6.69
CA THR A 16 1.97 -24.63 -5.47
C THR A 16 1.80 -23.13 -5.69
N PHE A 17 2.17 -22.61 -6.86
CA PHE A 17 1.94 -21.21 -7.22
C PHE A 17 0.44 -20.88 -7.29
N ILE A 18 -0.38 -21.78 -7.84
CA ILE A 18 -1.84 -21.66 -7.83
C ILE A 18 -2.38 -21.65 -6.39
N LEU A 19 -1.87 -22.51 -5.50
CA LEU A 19 -2.28 -22.55 -4.08
C LEU A 19 -1.91 -21.28 -3.30
N ILE A 20 -0.75 -20.68 -3.56
CA ILE A 20 -0.31 -19.43 -2.91
C ILE A 20 -1.13 -18.24 -3.42
N ILE A 21 -1.40 -18.16 -4.72
CA ILE A 21 -2.33 -17.17 -5.28
C ILE A 21 -3.70 -17.36 -4.64
N ALA A 22 -4.20 -18.60 -4.56
CA ALA A 22 -5.47 -18.90 -3.90
C ALA A 22 -5.46 -18.45 -2.43
N PHE A 23 -4.37 -18.65 -1.69
CA PHE A 23 -4.25 -18.22 -0.29
C PHE A 23 -4.20 -16.70 -0.12
N VAL A 24 -3.44 -15.96 -0.94
CA VAL A 24 -3.36 -14.49 -0.88
C VAL A 24 -4.67 -13.86 -1.36
N VAL A 25 -5.26 -14.41 -2.41
CA VAL A 25 -6.61 -14.04 -2.85
C VAL A 25 -7.59 -14.32 -1.71
N ASN A 26 -7.52 -15.47 -1.05
CA ASN A 26 -8.38 -15.81 0.09
C ASN A 26 -8.17 -14.86 1.28
N TYR A 27 -6.93 -14.48 1.61
CA TYR A 27 -6.61 -13.54 2.70
C TYR A 27 -7.10 -12.11 2.41
N LYS A 28 -6.86 -11.60 1.19
CA LYS A 28 -7.41 -10.30 0.76
C LYS A 28 -8.92 -10.34 0.64
N MET A 29 -9.48 -11.49 0.24
CA MET A 29 -10.91 -11.75 0.31
C MET A 29 -11.36 -11.67 1.77
N THR A 30 -10.62 -12.18 2.76
CA THR A 30 -11.02 -12.13 4.18
C THR A 30 -11.06 -10.71 4.75
N GLU A 31 -10.07 -9.85 4.48
CA GLU A 31 -10.14 -8.44 4.92
C GLU A 31 -11.21 -7.65 4.16
N LYS A 32 -11.31 -7.85 2.84
CA LYS A 32 -12.40 -7.28 2.04
C LYS A 32 -13.76 -7.77 2.52
N GLU A 33 -13.86 -9.01 2.99
CA GLU A 33 -15.07 -9.61 3.58
C GLU A 33 -15.36 -9.03 4.95
N LYS A 34 -14.37 -8.76 5.80
CA LYS A 34 -14.55 -8.03 7.06
C LYS A 34 -15.06 -6.61 6.81
N THR A 35 -14.43 -5.84 5.92
CA THR A 35 -14.92 -4.50 5.52
C THR A 35 -16.31 -4.58 4.89
N ARG A 36 -16.55 -5.58 4.04
CA ARG A 36 -17.88 -5.82 3.45
C ARG A 36 -18.93 -6.10 4.53
N GLN A 37 -18.61 -6.92 5.53
CA GLN A 37 -19.50 -7.21 6.66
C GLN A 37 -19.80 -5.95 7.46
N LEU A 38 -18.81 -5.10 7.71
CA LEU A 38 -18.99 -3.86 8.46
C LEU A 38 -19.87 -2.85 7.71
N ILE A 39 -19.73 -2.74 6.39
CA ILE A 39 -20.60 -1.90 5.54
C ILE A 39 -22.00 -2.48 5.38
N GLN A 40 -22.14 -3.79 5.37
CA GLN A 40 -23.43 -4.47 5.35
C GLN A 40 -24.13 -4.46 6.72
N SER A 41 -23.42 -4.13 7.79
CA SER A 41 -23.94 -4.02 9.16
C SER A 41 -23.47 -2.73 9.85
N PRO A 42 -23.87 -1.54 9.32
CA PRO A 42 -23.48 -0.25 9.88
C PRO A 42 -23.92 -0.13 11.35
N LYS A 43 -23.18 0.65 12.14
CA LYS A 43 -23.51 0.99 13.53
C LYS A 43 -23.49 2.49 13.74
N ILE A 44 -24.35 2.96 14.64
CA ILE A 44 -24.36 4.37 15.04
C ILE A 44 -22.94 4.78 15.48
N ASN A 45 -22.53 5.97 15.05
CA ASN A 45 -21.19 6.55 15.22
C ASN A 45 -20.04 5.94 14.40
N ASP A 46 -20.29 4.94 13.54
CA ASP A 46 -19.30 4.55 12.54
C ASP A 46 -18.93 5.75 11.67
N VAL A 47 -17.68 5.77 11.21
CA VAL A 47 -17.13 6.86 10.42
C VAL A 47 -16.71 6.35 9.04
N TYR A 48 -17.15 7.07 8.01
CA TYR A 48 -16.77 6.86 6.63
C TYR A 48 -16.05 8.07 6.08
N ILE A 49 -15.30 7.86 5.00
CA ILE A 49 -14.81 8.93 4.15
C ILE A 49 -15.49 8.85 2.80
N LEU A 50 -16.14 9.95 2.43
CA LEU A 50 -16.95 10.08 1.23
C LEU A 50 -16.24 10.99 0.23
N GLU A 51 -16.30 10.65 -1.05
CA GLU A 51 -16.03 11.62 -2.10
C GLU A 51 -17.14 12.67 -2.15
N LYS A 52 -16.78 13.95 -1.98
CA LYS A 52 -17.73 15.08 -1.95
C LYS A 52 -18.52 15.19 -3.26
N GLN A 53 -17.95 14.73 -4.37
CA GLN A 53 -18.61 14.66 -5.68
C GLN A 53 -19.84 13.73 -5.71
N LEU A 54 -19.94 12.75 -4.80
CA LEU A 54 -21.14 11.92 -4.64
C LEU A 54 -22.37 12.73 -4.22
N LEU A 55 -22.14 13.83 -3.49
CA LEU A 55 -23.20 14.67 -2.94
C LEU A 55 -23.45 15.90 -3.85
N ASN A 56 -22.42 16.38 -4.53
CA ASN A 56 -22.52 17.50 -5.46
C ASN A 56 -21.49 17.37 -6.60
N GLN A 57 -21.98 17.16 -7.83
CA GLN A 57 -21.14 16.92 -9.01
C GLN A 57 -20.29 18.14 -9.42
N ASN A 58 -20.62 19.35 -8.95
CA ASN A 58 -19.89 20.59 -9.25
C ASN A 58 -18.75 20.90 -8.26
N THR A 59 -18.28 19.89 -7.52
CA THR A 59 -17.28 20.09 -6.46
C THR A 59 -15.89 20.43 -7.03
N PRO A 60 -15.20 21.47 -6.52
CA PRO A 60 -13.84 21.83 -6.94
C PRO A 60 -12.82 20.70 -6.78
N SER A 61 -11.88 20.57 -7.72
CA SER A 61 -10.91 19.47 -7.73
C SER A 61 -9.98 19.38 -6.51
N ARG A 62 -9.86 20.43 -5.68
CA ARG A 62 -9.02 20.42 -4.47
C ARG A 62 -9.77 19.95 -3.21
N GLU A 63 -11.11 19.90 -3.28
CA GLU A 63 -12.02 19.59 -2.18
C GLU A 63 -12.66 18.22 -2.41
N LYS A 64 -11.94 17.15 -2.10
CA LYS A 64 -12.32 15.82 -2.59
C LYS A 64 -13.08 14.98 -1.58
N TYR A 65 -12.72 15.06 -0.30
CA TYR A 65 -13.17 14.10 0.70
C TYR A 65 -13.81 14.76 1.91
N LEU A 66 -14.89 14.16 2.41
CA LEU A 66 -15.57 14.50 3.65
C LEU A 66 -15.52 13.32 4.61
N ILE A 67 -15.63 13.58 5.90
CA ILE A 67 -15.83 12.56 6.93
C ILE A 67 -17.33 12.51 7.24
N ALA A 68 -17.92 11.33 7.22
CA ALA A 68 -19.33 11.10 7.48
C ALA A 68 -19.49 10.19 8.70
N GLN A 69 -20.18 10.67 9.73
CA GLN A 69 -20.49 9.88 10.92
C GLN A 69 -21.94 9.42 10.87
N ILE A 70 -22.19 8.12 11.07
CA ILE A 70 -23.56 7.59 11.13
C ILE A 70 -24.30 8.20 12.31
N ASN A 71 -25.44 8.83 12.02
CA ASN A 71 -26.37 9.35 13.01
C ASN A 71 -27.52 8.38 13.28
N SER A 72 -28.11 7.80 12.23
CA SER A 72 -29.25 6.88 12.34
C SER A 72 -29.25 5.87 11.21
N ILE A 73 -29.82 4.70 11.49
CA ILE A 73 -29.91 3.56 10.57
C ILE A 73 -31.38 3.17 10.48
N ASN A 74 -31.90 3.11 9.27
CA ASN A 74 -33.25 2.65 8.95
C ASN A 74 -33.15 1.41 8.04
N ASP A 75 -34.28 0.74 7.81
CA ASP A 75 -34.33 -0.52 7.06
C ASP A 75 -33.69 -0.45 5.67
N ASN A 76 -33.74 0.71 5.00
CA ASN A 76 -33.22 0.89 3.64
C ASN A 76 -32.25 2.08 3.48
N SER A 77 -31.90 2.77 4.56
CA SER A 77 -31.04 3.95 4.47
C SER A 77 -30.22 4.20 5.73
N VAL A 78 -29.11 4.90 5.54
CA VAL A 78 -28.26 5.39 6.62
C VAL A 78 -28.19 6.91 6.51
N SER A 79 -28.40 7.60 7.62
CA SER A 79 -28.24 9.05 7.71
C SER A 79 -26.94 9.40 8.39
N PHE A 80 -26.24 10.38 7.84
CA PHE A 80 -24.92 10.80 8.26
C PHE A 80 -24.92 12.28 8.65
N LYS A 81 -24.07 12.62 9.61
CA LYS A 81 -23.56 13.98 9.78
C LYS A 81 -22.24 14.09 9.02
N LEU A 82 -22.09 15.14 8.22
CA LEU A 82 -20.89 15.38 7.43
C LEU A 82 -19.95 16.34 8.16
N SER A 83 -18.65 16.18 7.99
CA SER A 83 -17.67 17.11 8.53
C SER A 83 -17.81 18.49 7.90
N ASN A 84 -17.64 19.54 8.72
CA ASN A 84 -17.53 20.92 8.24
C ASN A 84 -16.17 21.18 7.56
N TYR A 85 -15.23 20.23 7.66
CA TYR A 85 -13.93 20.24 7.01
C TYR A 85 -13.93 19.36 5.76
N VAL A 86 -13.26 19.83 4.71
CA VAL A 86 -13.02 19.08 3.47
C VAL A 86 -11.54 18.78 3.32
N TYR A 87 -11.21 17.61 2.78
CA TYR A 87 -9.85 17.13 2.65
C TYR A 87 -9.48 16.91 1.18
N ALA A 88 -8.27 17.31 0.82
CA ALA A 88 -7.72 17.06 -0.52
C ALA A 88 -7.29 15.60 -0.69
N LYS A 89 -6.83 14.97 0.39
CA LYS A 89 -6.42 13.56 0.44
C LYS A 89 -7.14 12.84 1.56
N VAL A 90 -7.43 11.60 1.29
CA VAL A 90 -7.98 10.65 2.24
C VAL A 90 -7.08 10.43 3.45
N SER A 91 -5.75 10.45 3.27
CA SER A 91 -4.78 10.40 4.37
C SER A 91 -4.95 11.54 5.37
N ASP A 92 -5.37 12.71 4.89
CA ASP A 92 -5.57 13.89 5.72
C ASP A 92 -6.90 13.79 6.47
N ALA A 93 -7.92 13.20 5.84
CA ALA A 93 -9.15 12.83 6.51
C ALA A 93 -8.90 11.80 7.62
N VAL A 94 -8.06 10.77 7.39
CA VAL A 94 -7.62 9.81 8.44
C VAL A 94 -6.99 10.56 9.63
N LYS A 95 -6.10 11.52 9.35
CA LYS A 95 -5.44 12.30 10.40
C LYS A 95 -6.45 13.15 11.17
N GLY A 96 -7.42 13.75 10.49
CA GLY A 96 -8.53 14.46 11.13
C GLY A 96 -9.35 13.55 12.05
N ILE A 97 -9.59 12.31 11.61
CA ILE A 97 -10.30 11.29 12.38
C ILE A 97 -9.52 10.88 13.63
N ARG A 98 -8.20 10.67 13.50
CA ARG A 98 -7.33 10.26 14.62
C ARG A 98 -6.96 11.39 15.57
N SER A 99 -7.13 12.64 15.14
CA SER A 99 -6.92 13.81 15.99
C SER A 99 -8.10 14.04 16.94
N ASP A 100 -7.87 14.81 17.99
CA ASP A 100 -8.87 15.33 18.91
C ASP A 100 -9.95 16.20 18.23
N LYS A 101 -9.77 16.58 16.96
CA LYS A 101 -10.71 17.40 16.20
C LYS A 101 -12.13 16.81 16.14
N LEU A 102 -12.29 15.48 16.11
CA LEU A 102 -13.62 14.84 16.14
C LEU A 102 -14.38 15.08 17.45
N LEU A 103 -13.68 15.43 18.53
CA LEU A 103 -14.28 15.75 19.82
C LEU A 103 -14.77 17.20 19.91
N THR A 104 -14.49 18.02 18.88
CA THR A 104 -14.94 19.42 18.85
C THR A 104 -16.41 19.51 18.45
N ARG A 105 -17.20 20.33 19.16
CA ARG A 105 -18.65 20.49 18.92
C ARG A 105 -19.00 20.95 17.50
N ASN A 106 -18.05 21.53 16.78
CA ASN A 106 -18.25 22.09 15.43
C ASN A 106 -17.62 21.22 14.33
N PHE A 107 -17.17 20.00 14.64
CA PHE A 107 -16.55 19.15 13.62
C PHE A 107 -17.56 18.70 12.56
N PHE A 108 -18.75 18.33 13.00
CA PHE A 108 -19.82 17.84 12.15
C PHE A 108 -20.92 18.90 11.96
N SER A 109 -21.52 18.89 10.78
CA SER A 109 -22.71 19.65 10.45
C SER A 109 -23.93 19.13 11.21
N ASN A 110 -24.87 20.03 11.50
CA ASN A 110 -26.19 19.67 12.02
C ASN A 110 -27.13 19.13 10.94
N ASN A 111 -26.76 19.30 9.65
CA ASN A 111 -27.55 18.79 8.54
C ASN A 111 -27.28 17.30 8.35
N LEU A 112 -28.37 16.55 8.18
CA LEU A 112 -28.31 15.13 7.89
C LEU A 112 -28.36 14.90 6.39
N THR A 113 -27.48 14.03 5.91
CA THR A 113 -27.50 13.51 4.54
C THR A 113 -27.78 12.03 4.60
N SER A 114 -28.70 11.53 3.78
CA SER A 114 -29.06 10.11 3.76
C SER A 114 -28.64 9.48 2.45
N LEU A 115 -28.11 8.25 2.53
CA LEU A 115 -27.87 7.39 1.38
C LEU A 115 -28.64 6.09 1.56
N ASN A 116 -29.13 5.51 0.47
CA ASN A 116 -29.76 4.20 0.55
C ASN A 116 -28.71 3.08 0.69
N ASN A 117 -29.11 1.94 1.23
CA ASN A 117 -28.18 0.84 1.50
C ASN A 117 -27.51 0.30 0.21
N ALA A 118 -28.23 0.29 -0.91
CA ALA A 118 -27.69 -0.15 -2.20
C ALA A 118 -26.63 0.81 -2.76
N GLU A 119 -26.81 2.12 -2.58
CA GLU A 119 -25.88 3.18 -2.94
C GLU A 119 -24.61 3.09 -2.12
N ILE A 120 -24.72 2.88 -0.80
CA ILE A 120 -23.56 2.73 0.08
C ILE A 120 -22.72 1.53 -0.37
N ILE A 121 -23.37 0.39 -0.67
CA ILE A 121 -22.67 -0.80 -1.17
C ILE A 121 -22.03 -0.52 -2.53
N ARG A 122 -22.73 0.14 -3.45
CA ARG A 122 -22.22 0.49 -4.79
C ARG A 122 -21.00 1.42 -4.69
N TYR A 123 -21.10 2.49 -3.91
CA TYR A 123 -20.03 3.46 -3.72
C TYR A 123 -18.84 2.88 -2.94
N TRP A 124 -19.06 1.90 -2.08
CA TRP A 124 -17.96 1.14 -1.52
C TRP A 124 -17.27 0.27 -2.58
N GLN A 125 -18.03 -0.42 -3.43
CA GLN A 125 -17.49 -1.27 -4.49
C GLN A 125 -16.67 -0.49 -5.52
N ASP A 126 -17.07 0.73 -5.86
CA ASP A 126 -16.35 1.59 -6.80
C ASP A 126 -15.19 2.40 -6.15
N GLY A 127 -15.15 2.43 -4.81
CA GLY A 127 -14.14 3.05 -3.97
C GLY A 127 -14.39 4.51 -3.62
N SER A 128 -15.60 5.03 -3.90
CA SER A 128 -16.01 6.40 -3.55
C SER A 128 -16.38 6.54 -2.06
N ILE A 129 -16.61 5.43 -1.37
CA ILE A 129 -16.71 5.35 0.09
C ILE A 129 -15.60 4.46 0.62
N ALA A 130 -14.81 5.01 1.54
CA ALA A 130 -13.85 4.25 2.33
C ALA A 130 -14.37 4.10 3.76
N GLU A 131 -14.41 2.87 4.26
CA GLU A 131 -14.68 2.60 5.66
C GLU A 131 -13.43 2.80 6.50
N VAL A 132 -13.60 3.42 7.66
CA VAL A 132 -12.62 3.47 8.73
C VAL A 132 -13.00 2.33 9.67
N GLY A 133 -12.25 1.22 9.64
CA GLY A 133 -12.53 0.02 10.44
C GLY A 133 -12.83 0.25 11.94
N ARG A 134 -13.33 -0.79 12.61
CA ARG A 134 -13.66 -0.76 14.04
C ARG A 134 -12.51 -1.35 14.88
N SER A 135 -12.05 -0.65 15.93
CA SER A 135 -11.08 -1.23 16.87
C SER A 135 -11.74 -2.31 17.74
N ALA A 136 -11.08 -3.47 17.87
CA ALA A 136 -11.61 -4.64 18.59
C ALA A 136 -11.85 -4.39 20.10
N ASN A 137 -11.24 -3.36 20.69
CA ASN A 137 -11.19 -3.17 22.15
C ASN A 137 -11.87 -1.87 22.62
N GLY A 138 -12.56 -1.13 21.73
CA GLY A 138 -13.24 0.14 22.07
C GLY A 138 -12.33 1.29 22.53
N MET A 139 -11.02 1.09 22.68
CA MET A 139 -10.08 2.03 23.31
C MET A 139 -9.36 2.97 22.33
N HIS A 140 -9.74 2.93 21.05
CA HIS A 140 -9.39 3.95 20.08
C HIS A 140 -10.68 4.44 19.47
N LEU A 141 -11.13 5.62 19.92
CA LEU A 141 -12.40 6.21 19.52
C LEU A 141 -12.54 6.38 18.00
N PHE A 142 -11.49 6.23 17.19
CA PHE A 142 -11.57 6.41 15.73
C PHE A 142 -10.51 5.60 14.94
N GLY A 143 -10.44 4.29 15.18
CA GLY A 143 -9.37 3.44 14.65
C GLY A 143 -9.71 2.70 13.35
N GLY A 144 -9.40 3.27 12.19
CA GLY A 144 -9.51 2.55 10.91
C GLY A 144 -8.67 3.08 9.75
N VAL A 145 -8.16 2.16 8.93
CA VAL A 145 -7.41 2.39 7.68
C VAL A 145 -8.33 3.03 6.66
N VAL A 146 -7.82 4.01 5.90
CA VAL A 146 -8.64 4.60 4.84
C VAL A 146 -8.06 4.25 3.50
N ILE A 147 -8.86 3.52 2.72
CA ILE A 147 -8.54 3.15 1.34
C ILE A 147 -8.88 4.35 0.47
N ALA A 148 -7.89 5.22 0.31
CA ALA A 148 -7.91 6.24 -0.71
C ALA A 148 -7.71 5.62 -2.08
N LYS A 149 -8.63 5.85 -3.01
CA LYS A 149 -8.27 5.73 -4.43
C LYS A 149 -7.43 6.95 -4.80
N SER A 150 -6.14 6.93 -4.46
CA SER A 150 -5.21 7.86 -5.09
C SER A 150 -5.21 7.50 -6.58
N ARG A 151 -5.74 8.37 -7.45
CA ARG A 151 -5.38 8.30 -8.87
C ARG A 151 -3.91 8.69 -8.98
N GLN A 152 -2.97 7.79 -8.67
CA GLN A 152 -1.70 7.83 -9.36
C GLN A 152 -1.96 7.34 -10.78
N PRO A 153 -1.28 7.87 -11.82
CA PRO A 153 -1.55 7.45 -13.18
C PRO A 153 -1.42 5.93 -13.25
N VAL A 154 -2.45 5.24 -13.73
CA VAL A 154 -2.58 3.76 -13.74
C VAL A 154 -1.32 3.04 -14.22
N LYS A 155 -0.51 3.71 -15.06
CA LYS A 155 0.81 3.26 -15.51
C LYS A 155 1.86 3.19 -14.39
N LYS A 156 1.91 4.17 -13.48
CA LYS A 156 2.80 4.22 -12.29
C LYS A 156 2.38 3.20 -11.23
N GLU A 157 1.09 3.01 -10.98
CA GLU A 157 0.60 1.94 -10.08
C GLU A 157 0.84 0.55 -10.64
N ARG A 158 0.62 0.34 -11.95
CA ARG A 158 0.96 -0.94 -12.59
C ARG A 158 2.46 -1.20 -12.54
N LYS A 159 3.29 -0.17 -12.68
CA LYS A 159 4.76 -0.27 -12.56
C LYS A 159 5.16 -0.58 -11.11
N ALA A 160 4.59 0.12 -10.12
CA ALA A 160 4.84 -0.11 -8.70
C ALA A 160 4.37 -1.49 -8.25
N ARG A 161 3.17 -1.94 -8.67
CA ARG A 161 2.65 -3.28 -8.36
C ARG A 161 3.50 -4.39 -8.99
N LYS A 162 3.92 -4.21 -10.24
CA LYS A 162 4.87 -5.15 -10.87
C LYS A 162 6.22 -5.16 -10.17
N GLY A 163 6.65 -4.02 -9.61
CA GLY A 163 7.85 -3.93 -8.79
C GLY A 163 7.73 -4.67 -7.46
N GLU A 164 6.60 -4.51 -6.78
CA GLU A 164 6.28 -5.24 -5.54
C GLU A 164 6.24 -6.75 -5.78
N GLU A 165 5.50 -7.20 -6.79
CA GLU A 165 5.40 -8.63 -7.15
C GLU A 165 6.77 -9.22 -7.52
N ALA A 166 7.57 -8.49 -8.30
CA ALA A 166 8.93 -8.90 -8.64
C ALA A 166 9.84 -8.96 -7.42
N ASN A 167 9.77 -7.98 -6.51
CA ASN A 167 10.56 -7.97 -5.28
C ASN A 167 10.22 -9.15 -4.35
N GLN A 168 8.93 -9.45 -4.16
CA GLN A 168 8.51 -10.58 -3.32
C GLN A 168 9.00 -11.92 -3.87
N LYS A 169 8.88 -12.12 -5.19
CA LYS A 169 9.41 -13.31 -5.86
C LYS A 169 10.94 -13.37 -5.75
N ALA A 170 11.63 -12.24 -5.94
CA ALA A 170 13.08 -12.14 -5.81
C ALA A 170 13.56 -12.53 -4.39
N ILE A 171 12.90 -12.03 -3.34
CA ILE A 171 13.21 -12.40 -1.95
C ILE A 171 13.05 -13.91 -1.74
N SER A 172 11.96 -14.48 -2.27
CA SER A 172 11.68 -15.91 -2.09
C SER A 172 12.73 -16.79 -2.79
N LEU A 173 13.15 -16.41 -4.00
CA LEU A 173 14.23 -17.07 -4.73
C LEU A 173 15.60 -16.83 -4.09
N TYR A 174 15.87 -15.65 -3.54
CA TYR A 174 17.13 -15.35 -2.87
C TYR A 174 17.29 -16.16 -1.57
N GLN A 175 16.19 -16.33 -0.83
CA GLN A 175 16.16 -17.09 0.43
C GLN A 175 15.93 -18.59 0.24
N GLY A 176 15.45 -19.01 -0.94
CA GLY A 176 15.04 -20.40 -1.19
C GLY A 176 13.86 -20.82 -0.33
N ASN A 177 12.84 -19.96 -0.23
CA ASN A 177 11.65 -20.19 0.60
C ASN A 177 10.33 -19.90 -0.14
N MET A 178 9.20 -19.99 0.57
CA MET A 178 7.85 -19.84 -0.01
C MET A 178 7.57 -20.72 -1.23
N GLY A 179 8.17 -21.92 -1.27
CA GLY A 179 8.01 -22.89 -2.36
C GLY A 179 8.95 -22.68 -3.55
N TYR A 180 9.93 -21.80 -3.45
CA TYR A 180 10.99 -21.61 -4.44
C TYR A 180 12.32 -22.23 -3.96
N GLU A 181 13.02 -22.90 -4.87
CA GLU A 181 14.43 -23.24 -4.65
C GLU A 181 15.29 -21.98 -4.75
N LYS A 182 16.42 -21.95 -4.03
CA LYS A 182 17.31 -20.78 -4.04
C LYS A 182 17.90 -20.61 -5.45
N ASP A 183 17.65 -19.45 -6.06
CA ASP A 183 18.13 -19.09 -7.40
C ASP A 183 18.55 -17.62 -7.39
N LEU A 184 19.86 -17.39 -7.24
CA LEU A 184 20.41 -16.06 -7.10
C LEU A 184 20.39 -15.27 -8.43
N ASP A 185 20.49 -15.95 -9.58
CA ASP A 185 20.50 -15.31 -10.90
C ASP A 185 19.10 -14.79 -11.27
N GLU A 186 18.06 -15.59 -11.04
CA GLU A 186 16.68 -15.13 -11.26
C GLU A 186 16.25 -14.13 -10.18
N ALA A 187 16.69 -14.28 -8.93
CA ALA A 187 16.48 -13.27 -7.90
C ALA A 187 17.10 -11.92 -8.28
N PHE A 188 18.34 -11.92 -8.76
CA PHE A 188 19.03 -10.74 -9.25
C PHE A 188 18.23 -10.03 -10.35
N ARG A 189 17.79 -10.77 -11.37
CA ARG A 189 16.97 -10.22 -12.46
C ARG A 189 15.67 -9.59 -11.98
N LEU A 190 15.01 -10.22 -11.01
CA LEU A 190 13.74 -9.72 -10.47
C LEU A 190 13.94 -8.53 -9.52
N PHE A 191 15.01 -8.51 -8.73
CA PHE A 191 15.43 -7.33 -7.98
C PHE A 191 15.76 -6.18 -8.92
N GLU A 192 16.45 -6.43 -10.04
CA GLU A 192 16.74 -5.42 -11.04
C GLU A 192 15.47 -4.83 -11.66
N GLN A 193 14.52 -5.70 -12.03
CA GLN A 193 13.22 -5.28 -12.52
C GLN A 193 12.48 -4.43 -11.47
N ALA A 194 12.44 -4.88 -10.22
CA ALA A 194 11.77 -4.20 -9.12
C ALA A 194 12.40 -2.83 -8.78
N ALA A 195 13.74 -2.78 -8.75
CA ALA A 195 14.51 -1.56 -8.53
C ALA A 195 14.28 -0.53 -9.65
N LYS A 196 14.27 -0.95 -10.92
CA LYS A 196 13.95 -0.10 -12.09
C LYS A 196 12.49 0.39 -12.08
N SER A 197 11.59 -0.29 -11.38
CA SER A 197 10.24 0.20 -11.11
C SER A 197 10.12 1.18 -9.94
N GLY A 198 11.20 1.42 -9.20
CA GLY A 198 11.23 2.30 -8.03
C GLY A 198 10.81 1.60 -6.74
N HIS A 199 11.03 0.29 -6.63
CA HIS A 199 10.76 -0.42 -5.38
C HIS A 199 11.94 -0.23 -4.41
N PRO A 200 11.77 0.47 -3.28
CA PRO A 200 12.89 0.91 -2.42
C PRO A 200 13.71 -0.25 -1.83
N TYR A 201 13.05 -1.31 -1.33
CA TYR A 201 13.77 -2.46 -0.76
C TYR A 201 14.44 -3.33 -1.82
N ALA A 202 13.96 -3.27 -3.08
CA ALA A 202 14.61 -3.98 -4.17
C ALA A 202 15.90 -3.27 -4.59
N GLN A 203 15.92 -1.93 -4.52
CA GLN A 203 17.13 -1.14 -4.74
C GLN A 203 18.20 -1.47 -3.70
N ILE A 204 17.82 -1.61 -2.42
CA ILE A 204 18.74 -2.05 -1.36
C ILE A 204 19.27 -3.46 -1.64
N SER A 205 18.38 -4.40 -1.96
CA SER A 205 18.78 -5.79 -2.22
C SER A 205 19.72 -5.88 -3.43
N LEU A 206 19.40 -5.15 -4.51
CA LEU A 206 20.25 -5.07 -5.69
C LEU A 206 21.59 -4.39 -5.40
N ALA A 207 21.61 -3.36 -4.56
CA ALA A 207 22.84 -2.71 -4.12
C ALA A 207 23.73 -3.67 -3.34
N GLN A 208 23.16 -4.47 -2.43
CA GLN A 208 23.90 -5.48 -1.68
C GLN A 208 24.46 -6.57 -2.59
N MET A 209 23.70 -7.05 -3.58
CA MET A 209 24.20 -8.04 -4.55
C MET A 209 25.37 -7.50 -5.38
N TYR A 210 25.33 -6.23 -5.80
CA TYR A 210 26.47 -5.59 -6.46
C TYR A 210 27.65 -5.33 -5.50
N ARG A 211 27.40 -5.04 -4.22
CA ARG A 211 28.48 -4.87 -3.22
C ARG A 211 29.20 -6.20 -2.97
N ASP A 212 28.43 -7.26 -2.78
CA ASP A 212 28.91 -8.56 -2.30
C ASP A 212 29.33 -9.50 -3.45
N GLY A 213 29.04 -9.12 -4.71
CA GLY A 213 29.34 -9.93 -5.89
C GLY A 213 28.47 -11.18 -5.99
N GLU A 214 27.23 -11.11 -5.51
CA GLU A 214 26.30 -12.23 -5.51
C GLU A 214 25.47 -12.25 -6.79
N ALA A 215 25.50 -13.37 -7.53
CA ALA A 215 24.89 -13.55 -8.87
C ALA A 215 25.44 -12.63 -9.99
N VAL A 216 26.20 -11.61 -9.64
CA VAL A 216 26.82 -10.65 -10.55
C VAL A 216 28.22 -10.30 -10.05
N ALA A 217 29.12 -9.88 -10.94
CA ALA A 217 30.40 -9.35 -10.51
C ALA A 217 30.20 -8.12 -9.60
N ALA A 218 31.03 -8.01 -8.55
CA ALA A 218 30.98 -6.89 -7.64
C ALA A 218 31.22 -5.56 -8.38
N ASP A 219 30.42 -4.55 -8.06
CA ASP A 219 30.45 -3.22 -8.66
C ASP A 219 29.99 -2.18 -7.63
N GLU A 220 30.96 -1.64 -6.90
CA GLU A 220 30.73 -0.71 -5.79
C GLU A 220 30.02 0.57 -6.24
N ASN A 221 30.31 1.06 -7.45
CA ASN A 221 29.67 2.24 -8.02
C ASN A 221 28.17 2.00 -8.29
N LYS A 222 27.80 0.82 -8.81
CA LYS A 222 26.38 0.45 -8.98
C LYS A 222 25.70 0.22 -7.63
N ALA A 223 26.39 -0.36 -6.66
CA ALA A 223 25.86 -0.52 -5.31
C ALA A 223 25.55 0.84 -4.67
N LEU A 224 26.50 1.79 -4.70
CA LEU A 224 26.32 3.16 -4.22
C LEU A 224 25.15 3.87 -4.92
N TYR A 225 25.03 3.72 -6.24
CA TYR A 225 23.90 4.28 -7.00
C TYR A 225 22.55 3.78 -6.48
N TRP A 226 22.38 2.47 -6.30
CA TRP A 226 21.11 1.90 -5.88
C TRP A 226 20.79 2.18 -4.41
N PHE A 227 21.80 2.21 -3.53
CA PHE A 227 21.61 2.69 -2.15
C PHE A 227 21.16 4.16 -2.14
N ALA A 228 21.79 5.03 -2.92
CA ALA A 228 21.38 6.44 -3.03
C ALA A 228 19.94 6.60 -3.52
N GLU A 229 19.49 5.82 -4.50
CA GLU A 229 18.10 5.85 -4.97
C GLU A 229 17.09 5.41 -3.90
N ALA A 230 17.45 4.47 -3.01
CA ALA A 230 16.63 4.09 -1.88
C ALA A 230 16.55 5.20 -0.82
N ILE A 231 17.67 5.91 -0.60
CA ILE A 231 17.76 7.02 0.36
C ILE A 231 16.92 8.22 -0.10
N LYS A 232 16.94 8.57 -1.40
CA LYS A 232 16.05 9.58 -2.02
C LYS A 232 14.57 9.33 -1.75
N GLN A 233 14.21 8.07 -1.53
CA GLN A 233 12.84 7.63 -1.25
C GLN A 233 12.54 7.49 0.26
N GLY A 234 13.46 7.92 1.12
CA GLY A 234 13.28 7.97 2.57
C GLY A 234 13.65 6.69 3.31
N ILE A 235 14.37 5.75 2.69
CA ILE A 235 14.82 4.52 3.37
C ILE A 235 16.12 4.77 4.12
N SER A 236 16.00 5.27 5.35
CA SER A 236 17.16 5.58 6.18
C SER A 236 18.05 4.38 6.50
N SER A 237 17.54 3.14 6.40
CA SER A 237 18.37 1.94 6.62
C SER A 237 19.46 1.76 5.55
N ALA A 238 19.28 2.30 4.34
CA ALA A 238 20.29 2.27 3.29
C ALA A 238 21.48 3.22 3.57
N ASN A 239 21.30 4.25 4.41
CA ASN A 239 22.37 5.21 4.73
C ASN A 239 23.59 4.54 5.35
N LYS A 240 23.36 3.54 6.22
CA LYS A 240 24.46 2.85 6.89
C LYS A 240 25.34 2.13 5.86
N ASP A 241 24.72 1.32 5.00
CA ASP A 241 25.41 0.53 3.98
C ASP A 241 26.07 1.43 2.91
N TYR A 242 25.39 2.52 2.50
CA TYR A 242 25.96 3.53 1.60
C TYR A 242 27.21 4.17 2.20
N ASN A 243 27.13 4.68 3.44
CA ASN A 243 28.25 5.36 4.09
C ASN A 243 29.43 4.43 4.37
N GLU A 244 29.16 3.15 4.64
CA GLU A 244 30.19 2.15 4.83
C GLU A 244 30.94 1.86 3.53
N LEU A 245 30.21 1.65 2.42
CA LEU A 245 30.80 1.41 1.11
C LEU A 245 31.50 2.65 0.54
N CYS A 246 30.93 3.84 0.74
CA CYS A 246 31.45 5.11 0.24
C CYS A 246 32.85 5.44 0.78
N LYS A 247 33.20 4.95 1.98
CA LYS A 247 34.55 5.09 2.55
C LYS A 247 35.62 4.28 1.81
N GLN A 248 35.20 3.28 1.03
CA GLN A 248 36.08 2.36 0.31
C GLN A 248 36.25 2.77 -1.16
N VAL A 249 35.39 3.66 -1.67
CA VAL A 249 35.36 4.12 -3.06
C VAL A 249 35.92 5.54 -3.16
N ASP A 250 37.05 5.68 -3.86
CA ASP A 250 37.69 6.98 -4.11
C ASP A 250 36.73 7.93 -4.85
N GLY A 251 36.58 9.15 -4.31
CA GLY A 251 35.73 10.19 -4.90
C GLY A 251 34.22 10.05 -4.62
N CYS A 252 33.83 9.13 -3.74
CA CYS A 252 32.42 9.01 -3.31
C CYS A 252 31.98 10.18 -2.42
N ASN A 253 30.78 10.73 -2.67
CA ASN A 253 30.22 11.84 -1.91
C ASN A 253 29.45 11.33 -0.67
N LEU A 254 29.92 11.71 0.53
CA LEU A 254 29.33 11.36 1.83
C LEU A 254 28.15 12.24 2.24
N ASP A 255 27.86 13.34 1.52
CA ASP A 255 26.78 14.26 1.86
C ASP A 255 25.42 13.72 1.42
N VAL A 256 24.97 12.67 2.12
CA VAL A 256 23.68 12.02 1.91
C VAL A 256 22.49 12.96 2.17
N GLU A 257 22.70 14.03 2.96
CA GLU A 257 21.68 15.05 3.25
C GLU A 257 21.28 15.85 1.99
N ASN A 258 22.19 16.02 1.02
CA ASN A 258 21.89 16.65 -0.27
C ASN A 258 21.17 15.72 -1.27
N ILE A 259 21.02 14.43 -0.92
CA ILE A 259 20.35 13.42 -1.74
C ILE A 259 18.83 13.41 -1.44
N ILE A 260 18.40 13.89 -0.28
CA ILE A 260 16.98 13.94 0.10
C ILE A 260 16.33 15.20 -0.51
N PRO A 261 15.27 15.11 -1.32
CA PRO A 261 14.55 16.30 -1.75
C PRO A 261 13.85 16.95 -0.53
N ASN A 262 14.21 18.21 -0.25
CA ASN A 262 13.51 19.09 0.72
C ASN A 262 11.99 19.13 0.50
#